data_AF-A0A832VEB4-F1
#
_entry.id   AF-A0A832VEB4-F1
#
_cell.length_a   1.000
_cell.length_b   1.000
_cell.length_c   1.000
_cell.angle_alpha   90.00
_cell.angle_beta   90.00
_cell.angle_gamma   90.00
#
_symmetry.space_group_name_H-M   'P 1'
#
loop_
_entity.id
_entity.type
_entity.pdbx_description
1 polymer ?
#
loop_
_entity_poly.entity_id
_entity_poly.type
_entity_poly.pdbx_seq_one_letter_code
_entity_poly.pdbx_strand_id
1 'polypeptide(L)'
;MKRFFALVLLLALLPAAVAETQTITVTQSGDGSSYYFEPAVLQVAVGDTVVFVWQNGSHNIAQASDAEAVSYESGFRSGDPQVGGNWTLPAEYTAADSTLEYLCEPHVMMGMRGSIIVGSGAAPIPEMALSFGDFPWLSYLLVLPLLGTGWCWGFRNHPGAPRMIALGTTMATLLLSIVVFMKAGSGSGYRLMEEYVWSSQLGVSLLLGVDGISSPMVLLTGILGPLTVLFAWEETKRPALFFGLLLLLQTAMLGVFVTLDYFVFYLFWEVVLIPMFFLIAIWGGPARRYAAYKFFIYTFTASLVMLVGFMALYFESGAQSFSMIEIAKHSSSFAPAFQKWVFAALFVGFAVKMPIVPFHTWLPDAHVEAPTAGSIMLAGVMLKLGLYGLMRAALAPL
;
A
#
# COMPACT_ATOMS: atom_id res chain seq x y z
N MET A 1 10.27 13.98 42.58
CA MET A 1 11.28 12.89 42.57
C MET A 1 10.83 11.56 43.18
N LYS A 2 9.97 11.51 44.23
CA LYS A 2 9.56 10.23 44.84
C LYS A 2 8.46 9.42 44.11
N ARG A 3 7.79 9.99 43.09
CA ARG A 3 6.75 9.30 42.29
C ARG A 3 7.26 8.71 40.96
N PHE A 4 8.47 9.10 40.52
CA PHE A 4 9.08 8.59 39.29
C PHE A 4 9.81 7.25 39.53
N PHE A 5 10.34 7.05 40.74
CA PHE A 5 11.02 5.79 41.12
C PHE A 5 10.06 4.60 41.28
N ALA A 6 8.79 4.85 41.65
CA ALA A 6 7.78 3.79 41.79
C ALA A 6 7.28 3.27 40.43
N LEU A 7 7.28 4.11 39.38
CA LEU A 7 6.85 3.71 38.03
C LEU A 7 7.94 2.91 37.31
N VAL A 8 9.22 3.26 37.53
CA VAL A 8 10.37 2.51 37.00
C VAL A 8 10.52 1.15 37.68
N LEU A 9 10.13 1.01 38.95
CA LEU A 9 10.10 -0.29 39.63
C LEU A 9 8.90 -1.17 39.22
N LEU A 10 7.77 -0.57 38.81
CA LEU A 10 6.60 -1.32 38.33
C LEU A 10 6.76 -1.82 36.88
N LEU A 11 7.48 -1.09 36.02
CA LEU A 11 7.84 -1.59 34.67
C LEU A 11 8.93 -2.67 34.69
N ALA A 12 9.66 -2.84 35.79
CA ALA A 12 10.63 -3.93 35.98
C ALA A 12 9.98 -5.22 36.53
N LEU A 13 8.66 -5.23 36.73
CA LEU A 13 7.89 -6.36 37.26
C LEU A 13 6.77 -6.82 36.30
N LEU A 14 6.85 -6.44 35.02
CA LEU A 14 6.16 -7.23 34.00
C LEU A 14 6.87 -8.58 33.95
N PRO A 15 6.19 -9.71 34.17
CA PRO A 15 6.80 -11.00 33.93
C PRO A 15 7.26 -10.98 32.48
N ALA A 16 8.57 -11.14 32.24
CA ALA A 16 9.00 -11.62 30.94
C ALA A 16 8.15 -12.86 30.67
N ALA A 17 7.39 -12.86 29.59
CA ALA A 17 6.64 -14.04 29.17
C ALA A 17 7.67 -15.18 29.15
N VAL A 18 7.53 -16.11 30.09
CA VAL A 18 8.45 -17.22 30.21
C VAL A 18 8.20 -18.05 28.97
N ALA A 19 9.20 -18.17 28.09
CA ALA A 19 9.10 -19.03 26.92
C ALA A 19 8.65 -20.42 27.38
N GLU A 20 7.46 -20.84 26.94
CA GLU A 20 6.91 -22.14 27.29
C GLU A 20 7.33 -23.18 26.26
N THR A 21 7.43 -24.43 26.70
CA THR A 21 7.65 -25.56 25.79
C THR A 21 6.31 -26.15 25.40
N GLN A 22 5.95 -26.01 24.13
CA GLN A 22 4.72 -26.55 23.55
C GLN A 22 5.04 -27.84 22.79
N THR A 23 4.16 -28.82 22.87
CA THR A 23 4.40 -30.17 22.32
C THR A 23 3.42 -30.53 21.22
N ILE A 24 3.93 -31.05 20.10
CA ILE A 24 3.15 -31.70 19.05
C ILE A 24 3.44 -33.19 19.08
N THR A 25 2.41 -33.98 19.29
CA THR A 25 2.49 -35.43 19.25
C THR A 25 2.39 -35.90 17.80
N VAL A 26 3.36 -36.69 17.36
CA VAL A 26 3.40 -37.31 16.04
C VAL A 26 2.97 -38.77 16.20
N THR A 27 1.77 -39.10 15.74
CA THR A 27 1.16 -40.41 16.02
C THR A 27 0.28 -40.93 14.89
N GLN A 28 -0.23 -42.14 15.09
CA GLN A 28 -1.14 -42.85 14.20
C GLN A 28 -2.36 -43.34 14.98
N SER A 29 -3.49 -43.54 14.31
CA SER A 29 -4.69 -44.12 14.93
C SER A 29 -4.42 -45.55 15.41
N GLY A 30 -5.15 -45.99 16.44
CA GLY A 30 -4.95 -47.31 17.06
C GLY A 30 -5.21 -48.50 16.13
N ASP A 31 -5.91 -48.29 15.01
CA ASP A 31 -6.15 -49.23 13.92
C ASP A 31 -5.10 -49.13 12.78
N GLY A 32 -4.15 -48.19 12.87
CA GLY A 32 -3.11 -47.94 11.88
C GLY A 32 -3.62 -47.34 10.55
N SER A 33 -4.86 -46.87 10.50
CA SER A 33 -5.50 -46.38 9.27
C SER A 33 -5.21 -44.92 8.94
N SER A 34 -4.80 -44.13 9.93
CA SER A 34 -4.55 -42.69 9.78
C SER A 34 -3.34 -42.22 10.58
N TYR A 35 -2.66 -41.20 10.07
CA TYR A 35 -1.48 -40.59 10.66
C TYR A 35 -1.72 -39.10 10.80
N TYR A 36 -1.44 -38.52 11.97
CA TYR A 36 -1.77 -37.13 12.26
C TYR A 36 -0.82 -36.50 13.28
N PHE A 37 -0.84 -35.16 13.29
CA PHE A 37 -0.21 -34.35 14.31
C PHE A 37 -1.28 -33.95 15.33
N GLU A 38 -0.94 -34.02 16.62
CA GLU A 38 -1.84 -33.62 17.70
C GLU A 38 -1.15 -32.58 18.62
N PRO A 39 -1.61 -31.32 18.63
CA PRO A 39 -2.67 -30.79 17.78
C PRO A 39 -2.24 -30.64 16.31
N ALA A 40 -3.21 -30.62 15.39
CA ALA A 40 -2.96 -30.39 13.96
C ALA A 40 -2.59 -28.91 13.66
N VAL A 41 -3.12 -27.99 14.49
CA VAL A 41 -2.77 -26.58 14.48
C VAL A 41 -2.33 -26.19 15.89
N LEU A 42 -1.08 -25.79 16.03
CA LEU A 42 -0.53 -25.33 17.31
C LEU A 42 -0.41 -23.80 17.29
N GLN A 43 -0.98 -23.12 18.28
CA GLN A 43 -0.79 -21.69 18.48
C GLN A 43 0.20 -21.44 19.62
N VAL A 44 1.24 -20.65 19.37
CA VAL A 44 2.33 -20.38 20.33
C VAL A 44 2.65 -18.89 20.41
N ALA A 45 3.21 -18.44 21.53
CA ALA A 45 3.73 -17.07 21.65
C ALA A 45 5.08 -16.93 20.94
N VAL A 46 5.45 -15.70 20.58
CA VAL A 46 6.79 -15.40 20.06
C VAL A 46 7.84 -15.77 21.10
N GLY A 47 8.80 -16.61 20.70
CA GLY A 47 9.87 -17.12 21.54
C GLY A 47 9.59 -18.45 22.25
N ASP A 48 8.39 -19.02 22.11
CA ASP A 48 8.09 -20.35 22.63
C ASP A 48 8.91 -21.43 21.93
N THR A 49 9.21 -22.51 22.65
CA THR A 49 9.91 -23.68 22.12
C THR A 49 8.90 -24.73 21.69
N VAL A 50 8.95 -25.16 20.43
CA VAL A 50 8.08 -26.23 19.92
C VAL A 50 8.86 -27.53 19.83
N VAL A 51 8.36 -28.57 20.48
CA VAL A 51 8.94 -29.92 20.49
C VAL A 51 7.96 -30.89 19.86
N PHE A 52 8.44 -31.64 18.88
CA PHE A 52 7.72 -32.76 18.31
C PHE A 52 8.12 -34.04 19.01
N VAL A 53 7.14 -34.86 19.40
CA VAL A 53 7.35 -36.13 20.09
C VAL A 53 6.77 -37.26 19.27
N TRP A 54 7.62 -38.17 18.84
CA TRP A 54 7.22 -39.35 18.08
C TRP A 54 6.77 -40.45 19.02
N GLN A 55 5.51 -40.87 18.88
CA GLN A 55 4.98 -41.98 19.68
C GLN A 55 5.09 -43.31 18.96
N ASN A 56 4.47 -43.41 17.78
CA ASN A 56 4.35 -44.66 17.03
C ASN A 56 4.53 -44.36 15.53
N GLY A 57 5.00 -45.37 14.78
CA GLY A 57 5.25 -45.23 13.34
C GLY A 57 6.59 -44.57 13.03
N SER A 58 7.01 -44.67 11.76
CA SER A 58 8.21 -44.00 11.25
C SER A 58 7.82 -42.67 10.62
N HIS A 59 8.27 -41.57 11.21
CA HIS A 59 7.84 -40.24 10.82
C HIS A 59 9.01 -39.26 10.79
N ASN A 60 8.86 -38.22 9.98
CA ASN A 60 9.66 -37.01 10.07
C ASN A 60 8.78 -35.77 9.97
N ILE A 61 9.42 -34.61 10.12
CA ILE A 61 8.81 -33.31 9.93
C ILE A 61 9.63 -32.56 8.90
N ALA A 62 8.95 -32.00 7.92
CA ALA A 62 9.56 -31.15 6.91
C ALA A 62 8.67 -29.92 6.69
N GLN A 63 9.30 -28.76 6.53
CA GLN A 63 8.60 -27.53 6.21
C GLN A 63 7.88 -27.66 4.86
N ALA A 64 6.65 -27.17 4.82
CA ALA A 64 5.84 -27.07 3.62
C ALA A 64 5.86 -25.63 3.10
N SER A 65 5.84 -25.45 1.77
CA SER A 65 5.74 -24.13 1.14
C SER A 65 4.37 -23.48 1.36
N ASP A 66 3.32 -24.31 1.44
CA ASP A 66 1.94 -23.94 1.72
C ASP A 66 1.15 -25.13 2.31
N ALA A 67 -0.12 -24.93 2.63
CA ALA A 67 -1.00 -25.96 3.20
C ALA A 67 -1.34 -27.12 2.22
N GLU A 68 -1.05 -26.97 0.93
CA GLU A 68 -1.32 -27.95 -0.12
C GLU A 68 -0.07 -28.74 -0.57
N ALA A 69 1.12 -28.34 -0.11
CA ALA A 69 2.38 -28.97 -0.49
C ALA A 69 2.39 -30.49 -0.25
N VAL A 70 3.02 -31.20 -1.19
CA VAL A 70 3.12 -32.68 -1.19
C VAL A 70 4.55 -33.18 -1.04
N SER A 71 5.52 -32.28 -0.96
CA SER A 71 6.94 -32.60 -0.83
C SER A 71 7.68 -31.45 -0.15
N TYR A 72 8.79 -31.79 0.50
CA TYR A 72 9.73 -30.81 1.03
C TYR A 72 10.51 -30.13 -0.10
N GLU A 73 10.67 -28.82 -0.04
CA GLU A 73 11.51 -28.05 -0.97
C GLU A 73 12.70 -27.40 -0.26
N SER A 74 12.43 -26.68 0.83
CA SER A 74 13.42 -25.93 1.59
C SER A 74 12.91 -25.60 2.99
N GLY A 75 13.80 -25.23 3.92
CA GLY A 75 13.44 -24.82 5.27
C GLY A 75 13.89 -25.83 6.35
N PHE A 76 13.10 -25.97 7.42
CA PHE A 76 13.41 -26.94 8.46
C PHE A 76 13.04 -28.38 8.05
N ARG A 77 13.87 -29.33 8.46
CA ARG A 77 13.62 -30.77 8.30
C ARG A 77 14.21 -31.52 9.49
N SER A 78 13.46 -32.43 10.08
CA SER A 78 13.92 -33.22 11.24
C SER A 78 14.90 -34.34 10.86
N GLY A 79 15.16 -34.54 9.57
CA GLY A 79 15.95 -35.64 9.02
C GLY A 79 15.09 -36.74 8.40
N ASP A 80 15.67 -37.93 8.28
CA ASP A 80 14.98 -39.09 7.73
C ASP A 80 13.95 -39.67 8.72
N PRO A 81 12.88 -40.34 8.24
CA PRO A 81 11.85 -40.89 9.11
C PRO A 81 12.41 -41.84 10.17
N GLN A 82 12.05 -41.59 11.43
CA GLN A 82 12.51 -42.35 12.58
C GLN A 82 11.34 -42.80 13.46
N VAL A 83 11.59 -43.85 14.24
CA VAL A 83 10.60 -44.44 15.16
C VAL A 83 10.93 -44.02 16.59
N GLY A 84 10.05 -43.23 17.20
CA GLY A 84 10.23 -42.70 18.54
C GLY A 84 11.23 -41.55 18.65
N GLY A 85 11.28 -40.92 19.82
CA GLY A 85 12.18 -39.80 20.14
C GLY A 85 11.49 -38.44 20.12
N ASN A 86 12.30 -37.37 20.13
CA ASN A 86 11.82 -35.99 20.03
C ASN A 86 12.72 -35.13 19.14
N TRP A 87 12.15 -34.07 18.60
CA TRP A 87 12.89 -33.07 17.83
C TRP A 87 12.36 -31.69 18.14
N THR A 88 13.27 -30.76 18.33
CA THR A 88 12.94 -29.38 18.70
C THR A 88 13.05 -28.51 17.47
N LEU A 89 12.00 -27.74 17.19
CA LEU A 89 12.02 -26.74 16.13
C LEU A 89 13.10 -25.69 16.46
N PRO A 90 13.99 -25.33 15.51
CA PRO A 90 14.98 -24.29 15.77
C PRO A 90 14.33 -22.95 16.15
N ALA A 91 14.91 -22.27 17.14
CA ALA A 91 14.30 -21.10 17.78
C ALA A 91 14.10 -19.91 16.82
N GLU A 92 14.85 -19.84 15.72
CA GLU A 92 14.68 -18.80 14.70
C GLU A 92 13.29 -18.82 14.05
N TYR A 93 12.61 -19.97 14.02
CA TYR A 93 11.28 -20.10 13.41
C TYR A 93 10.15 -19.63 14.33
N THR A 94 10.38 -19.52 15.63
CA THR A 94 9.43 -18.96 16.60
C THR A 94 9.81 -17.57 17.07
N ALA A 95 10.86 -16.97 16.51
CA ALA A 95 11.39 -15.68 16.93
C ALA A 95 10.54 -14.46 16.49
N ALA A 96 9.58 -14.64 15.59
CA ALA A 96 8.68 -13.59 15.13
C ALA A 96 7.31 -14.18 14.73
N ASP A 97 6.31 -13.30 14.61
CA ASP A 97 4.99 -13.66 14.08
C ASP A 97 5.14 -14.35 12.72
N SER A 98 4.56 -15.53 12.60
CA SER A 98 4.60 -16.33 11.37
C SER A 98 3.54 -17.43 11.40
N THR A 99 3.21 -17.96 10.22
CA THR A 99 2.53 -19.25 10.08
C THR A 99 3.48 -20.22 9.38
N LEU A 100 3.78 -21.34 10.04
CA LEU A 100 4.67 -22.38 9.54
C LEU A 100 3.83 -23.60 9.18
N GLU A 101 3.74 -23.91 7.90
CA GLU A 101 3.13 -25.14 7.40
C GLU A 101 4.19 -26.26 7.42
N TYR A 102 3.79 -27.46 7.81
CA TYR A 102 4.67 -28.63 7.81
C TYR A 102 3.94 -29.93 7.48
N LEU A 103 4.70 -30.91 7.01
CA LEU A 103 4.20 -32.20 6.55
C LEU A 103 5.09 -33.34 7.05
N CYS A 104 4.53 -34.55 7.03
CA CYS A 104 5.29 -35.79 7.18
C CYS A 104 5.54 -36.40 5.81
N GLU A 105 6.79 -36.42 5.32
CA GLU A 105 7.12 -36.87 3.96
C GLU A 105 6.57 -38.27 3.61
N PRO A 106 6.71 -39.33 4.45
CA PRO A 106 6.20 -40.66 4.12
C PRO A 106 4.65 -40.74 4.12
N HIS A 107 3.96 -39.82 4.78
CA HIS A 107 2.50 -39.89 4.99
C HIS A 107 1.73 -38.68 4.43
N VAL A 108 2.40 -37.80 3.69
CA VAL A 108 1.78 -36.60 3.11
C VAL A 108 0.67 -36.95 2.11
N MET A 109 0.85 -38.04 1.34
CA MET A 109 -0.17 -38.57 0.43
C MET A 109 -1.40 -39.12 1.16
N MET A 110 -1.28 -39.37 2.47
CA MET A 110 -2.39 -39.76 3.36
C MET A 110 -2.96 -38.56 4.13
N GLY A 111 -2.51 -37.33 3.83
CA GLY A 111 -3.03 -36.09 4.41
C GLY A 111 -2.35 -35.65 5.72
N MET A 112 -1.23 -36.25 6.10
CA MET A 112 -0.53 -35.92 7.35
C MET A 112 0.19 -34.56 7.26
N ARG A 113 -0.50 -33.49 7.67
CA ARG A 113 -0.05 -32.08 7.67
C ARG A 113 -0.41 -31.38 8.97
N GLY A 114 0.30 -30.32 9.30
CA GLY A 114 -0.05 -29.45 10.40
C GLY A 114 0.51 -28.04 10.22
N SER A 115 0.09 -27.14 11.10
CA SER A 115 0.55 -25.75 11.09
C SER A 115 0.89 -25.24 12.49
N ILE A 116 1.90 -24.37 12.56
CA ILE A 116 2.25 -23.62 13.76
C ILE A 116 1.95 -22.15 13.50
N ILE A 117 1.12 -21.56 14.35
CA ILE A 117 0.79 -20.14 14.33
C ILE A 117 1.59 -19.48 15.47
N VAL A 118 2.61 -18.70 15.11
CA VAL A 118 3.44 -17.95 16.07
C VAL A 118 2.86 -16.55 16.21
N GLY A 119 2.54 -16.15 17.44
CA GLY A 119 1.96 -14.84 17.75
C GLY A 119 0.60 -14.65 17.05
N SER A 120 0.49 -13.62 16.20
CA SER A 120 -0.72 -13.33 15.43
C SER A 120 -0.92 -14.21 14.18
N GLY A 121 0.08 -15.00 13.78
CA GLY A 121 0.05 -15.79 12.55
C GLY A 121 0.32 -15.02 11.27
N ALA A 122 0.49 -13.69 11.35
CA ALA A 122 0.93 -12.91 10.20
C ALA A 122 2.35 -13.35 9.80
N ALA A 123 2.59 -13.63 8.53
CA ALA A 123 3.95 -13.85 8.04
C ALA A 123 4.84 -12.66 8.47
N PRO A 124 6.13 -12.88 8.79
CA PRO A 124 7.05 -11.78 9.02
C PRO A 124 6.99 -10.91 7.76
N ILE A 125 6.60 -9.64 7.90
CA ILE A 125 6.62 -8.70 6.79
C ILE A 125 8.06 -8.78 6.25
N PRO A 126 8.30 -9.26 5.02
CA PRO A 126 9.65 -9.35 4.48
C PRO A 126 10.27 -7.98 4.65
N GLU A 127 11.47 -7.91 5.23
CA GLU A 127 12.13 -6.65 5.60
C GLU A 127 12.06 -5.68 4.41
N MET A 128 11.08 -4.78 4.43
CA MET A 128 10.82 -3.91 3.29
C MET A 128 12.07 -3.06 3.13
N ALA A 129 12.79 -3.23 2.03
CA ALA A 129 13.97 -2.42 1.78
C ALA A 129 13.53 -0.95 1.70
N LEU A 130 13.85 -0.17 2.73
CA LEU A 130 13.64 1.28 2.77
C LEU A 130 14.94 1.93 2.30
N SER A 131 14.95 2.42 1.07
CA SER A 131 16.11 3.08 0.49
C SER A 131 15.87 4.57 0.33
N PHE A 132 16.49 5.36 1.21
CA PHE A 132 16.55 6.81 1.09
C PHE A 132 17.50 7.23 -0.03
N GLY A 133 17.10 8.19 -0.84
CA GLY A 133 17.89 8.68 -1.97
C GLY A 133 18.85 9.81 -1.56
N ASP A 134 20.05 9.83 -2.14
CA ASP A 134 21.01 10.94 -1.95
C ASP A 134 20.58 12.25 -2.67
N PHE A 135 19.60 12.15 -3.57
CA PHE A 135 19.08 13.26 -4.35
C PHE A 135 17.55 13.24 -4.33
N PRO A 136 16.87 14.38 -4.17
CA PRO A 136 15.43 14.43 -3.92
C PRO A 136 14.61 14.34 -5.23
N TRP A 137 14.73 13.20 -5.93
CA TRP A 137 14.09 12.94 -7.22
C TRP A 137 12.57 13.15 -7.21
N LEU A 138 11.89 12.69 -6.16
CA LEU A 138 10.43 12.74 -6.03
C LEU A 138 9.96 14.15 -5.70
N SER A 139 10.70 14.90 -4.88
CA SER A 139 10.40 16.33 -4.67
C SER A 139 10.49 17.12 -5.99
N TYR A 140 11.53 16.91 -6.80
CA TYR A 140 11.63 17.57 -8.11
C TYR A 140 10.50 17.17 -9.06
N LEU A 141 10.10 15.89 -9.03
CA LEU A 141 8.99 15.38 -9.83
C LEU A 141 7.65 16.10 -9.51
N LEU A 142 7.44 16.51 -8.26
CA LEU A 142 6.24 17.26 -7.83
C LEU A 142 6.38 18.77 -8.07
N VAL A 143 7.52 19.36 -7.71
CA VAL A 143 7.73 20.80 -7.75
C VAL A 143 7.82 21.32 -9.18
N LEU A 144 8.39 20.56 -10.11
CA LEU A 144 8.61 21.01 -11.49
C LEU A 144 7.30 21.34 -12.24
N PRO A 145 6.30 20.44 -12.32
CA PRO A 145 5.00 20.78 -12.92
C PRO A 145 4.23 21.86 -12.14
N LEU A 146 4.43 21.96 -10.82
CA LEU A 146 3.85 23.02 -10.01
C LEU A 146 4.43 24.41 -10.35
N LEU A 147 5.75 24.51 -10.51
CA LEU A 147 6.40 25.74 -10.97
C LEU A 147 5.97 26.10 -12.39
N GLY A 148 5.85 25.12 -13.29
CA GLY A 148 5.32 25.32 -14.62
C GLY A 148 3.88 25.87 -14.61
N THR A 149 3.05 25.47 -13.65
CA THR A 149 1.71 26.05 -13.42
C THR A 149 1.80 27.55 -13.14
N GLY A 150 2.64 27.94 -12.17
CA GLY A 150 2.85 29.34 -11.82
C GLY A 150 3.41 30.15 -13.00
N TRP A 151 4.32 29.56 -13.78
CA TRP A 151 4.91 30.18 -14.96
C TRP A 151 3.88 30.41 -16.06
N CYS A 152 3.02 29.42 -16.35
CA CYS A 152 1.89 29.58 -17.29
C CYS A 152 0.99 30.76 -16.90
N TRP A 153 0.66 30.91 -15.61
CA TRP A 153 -0.18 32.00 -15.12
C TRP A 153 0.53 33.36 -15.14
N GLY A 154 1.81 33.41 -14.81
CA GLY A 154 2.62 34.64 -14.86
C GLY A 154 2.74 35.21 -16.28
N PHE A 155 2.88 34.34 -17.28
CA PHE A 155 3.02 34.72 -18.69
C PHE A 155 1.69 34.77 -19.45
N ARG A 156 0.56 34.95 -18.74
CA ARG A 156 -0.79 34.98 -19.33
C ARG A 156 -1.01 36.00 -20.44
N ASN A 157 -0.20 37.07 -20.47
CA ASN A 157 -0.30 38.13 -21.47
C ASN A 157 0.37 37.75 -22.81
N HIS A 158 1.10 36.62 -22.87
CA HIS A 158 1.75 36.13 -24.08
C HIS A 158 0.99 34.91 -24.64
N PRO A 159 0.32 35.01 -25.80
CA PRO A 159 -0.57 33.95 -26.29
C PRO A 159 0.09 32.58 -26.50
N GLY A 160 1.36 32.56 -26.93
CA GLY A 160 2.10 31.32 -27.21
C GLY A 160 2.90 30.76 -26.03
N ALA A 161 3.18 31.56 -25.00
CA ALA A 161 4.10 31.16 -23.94
C ALA A 161 3.58 29.98 -23.09
N PRO A 162 2.30 29.95 -22.64
CA PRO A 162 1.80 28.85 -21.81
C PRO A 162 1.93 27.46 -22.44
N ARG A 163 1.78 27.37 -23.77
CA ARG A 163 1.90 26.12 -24.54
C ARG A 163 3.33 25.59 -24.51
N MET A 164 4.29 26.47 -24.77
CA MET A 164 5.72 26.13 -24.76
C MET A 164 6.19 25.80 -23.34
N ILE A 165 5.74 26.56 -22.35
CA ILE A 165 6.03 26.30 -20.92
C ILE A 165 5.50 24.93 -20.53
N ALA A 166 4.25 24.62 -20.85
CA ALA A 166 3.67 23.33 -20.51
C ALA A 166 4.36 22.17 -21.24
N LEU A 167 4.70 22.33 -22.51
CA LEU A 167 5.43 21.29 -23.24
C LEU A 167 6.82 21.07 -22.63
N GLY A 168 7.60 22.14 -22.39
CA GLY A 168 8.92 22.03 -21.77
C GLY A 168 8.85 21.39 -20.38
N THR A 169 7.87 21.79 -19.57
CA THR A 169 7.66 21.28 -18.21
C THR A 169 7.26 19.80 -18.21
N THR A 170 6.31 19.41 -19.06
CA THR A 170 5.87 18.01 -19.18
C THR A 170 6.98 17.12 -19.75
N MET A 171 7.83 17.64 -20.65
CA MET A 171 8.99 16.91 -21.15
C MET A 171 10.08 16.72 -20.10
N ALA A 172 10.38 17.74 -19.30
CA ALA A 172 11.28 17.57 -18.15
C ALA A 172 10.70 16.59 -17.12
N THR A 173 9.39 16.63 -16.88
CA THR A 173 8.70 15.67 -16.00
C THR A 173 8.77 14.24 -16.55
N LEU A 174 8.63 14.05 -17.87
CA LEU A 174 8.82 12.74 -18.51
C LEU A 174 10.25 12.22 -18.27
N LEU A 175 11.27 13.04 -18.50
CA LEU A 175 12.67 12.64 -18.28
C LEU A 175 12.91 12.24 -16.82
N LEU A 176 12.40 13.01 -15.85
CA LEU A 176 12.47 12.66 -14.44
C LEU A 176 11.73 11.35 -14.14
N SER A 177 10.54 11.14 -14.70
CA SER A 177 9.77 9.90 -14.51
C SER A 177 10.49 8.67 -15.06
N ILE A 178 11.22 8.80 -16.17
CA ILE A 178 12.06 7.73 -16.74
C ILE A 178 13.22 7.42 -15.79
N VAL A 179 13.89 8.44 -15.24
CA VAL A 179 14.97 8.25 -14.26
C VAL A 179 14.45 7.57 -12.99
N VAL A 180 13.30 8.02 -12.47
CA VAL A 180 12.65 7.41 -11.30
C VAL A 180 12.33 5.94 -11.57
N PHE A 181 11.76 5.61 -12.74
CA PHE A 181 11.46 4.23 -13.12
C PHE A 181 12.71 3.35 -13.19
N MET A 182 13.78 3.82 -13.85
CA MET A 182 15.04 3.06 -13.94
C MET A 182 15.69 2.84 -12.58
N LYS A 183 15.64 3.83 -11.68
CA LYS A 183 16.21 3.74 -10.32
C LYS A 183 15.37 2.91 -9.36
N ALA A 184 14.04 2.93 -9.50
CA ALA A 184 13.14 2.08 -8.72
C ALA A 184 13.45 0.59 -8.96
N GLY A 185 13.76 0.19 -10.20
CA GLY A 185 14.12 -1.19 -10.51
C GLY A 185 12.99 -2.18 -10.20
N SER A 186 13.33 -3.46 -10.02
CA SER A 186 12.37 -4.56 -9.87
C SER A 186 12.39 -5.26 -8.51
N GLY A 187 13.06 -4.69 -7.50
CA GLY A 187 13.11 -5.29 -6.15
C GLY A 187 11.88 -4.92 -5.32
N SER A 188 11.65 -5.65 -4.23
CA SER A 188 10.63 -5.34 -3.23
C SER A 188 11.01 -4.09 -2.41
N GLY A 189 10.01 -3.49 -1.77
CA GLY A 189 10.17 -2.33 -0.88
C GLY A 189 10.09 -0.96 -1.55
N TYR A 190 10.27 0.08 -0.74
CA TYR A 190 10.20 1.48 -1.15
C TYR A 190 11.58 2.05 -1.44
N ARG A 191 11.74 2.66 -2.61
CA ARG A 191 12.97 3.28 -3.07
C ARG A 191 12.82 4.77 -3.29
N LEU A 192 13.96 5.45 -3.36
CA LEU A 192 14.05 6.91 -3.53
C LEU A 192 13.25 7.64 -2.45
N MET A 193 13.30 7.12 -1.23
CA MET A 193 12.53 7.68 -0.14
C MET A 193 13.06 9.05 0.25
N GLU A 194 12.14 9.95 0.54
CA GLU A 194 12.41 11.31 1.02
C GLU A 194 11.42 11.59 2.15
N GLU A 195 11.89 12.15 3.26
CA GLU A 195 11.01 12.50 4.38
C GLU A 195 11.26 13.94 4.81
N TYR A 196 10.20 14.73 4.81
CA TYR A 196 10.19 16.07 5.39
C TYR A 196 9.09 16.17 6.44
N VAL A 197 9.47 16.30 7.70
CA VAL A 197 8.51 16.45 8.80
C VAL A 197 7.75 17.76 8.64
N TRP A 198 6.44 17.68 8.42
CA TRP A 198 5.58 18.86 8.33
C TRP A 198 5.12 19.27 9.73
N SER A 199 4.53 18.35 10.48
CA SER A 199 4.05 18.60 11.84
C SER A 199 4.30 17.39 12.72
N SER A 200 5.28 17.51 13.62
CA SER A 200 5.59 16.46 14.60
C SER A 200 4.47 16.24 15.62
N GLN A 201 3.67 17.27 15.93
CA GLN A 201 2.56 17.16 16.88
C GLN A 201 1.39 16.36 16.31
N LEU A 202 1.16 16.44 14.99
CA LEU A 202 0.10 15.71 14.31
C LEU A 202 0.61 14.41 13.68
N GLY A 203 1.93 14.21 13.65
CA GLY A 203 2.54 13.05 12.98
C GLY A 203 2.42 13.09 11.46
N VAL A 204 2.40 14.29 10.87
CA VAL A 204 2.29 14.49 9.43
C VAL A 204 3.67 14.74 8.84
N SER A 205 4.05 13.92 7.86
CA SER A 205 5.28 14.09 7.09
C SER A 205 4.98 14.10 5.60
N LEU A 206 5.73 14.88 4.83
CA LEU A 206 5.86 14.65 3.39
C LEU A 206 6.80 13.46 3.20
N LEU A 207 6.26 12.26 3.43
CA LEU A 207 6.95 11.00 3.22
C LEU A 207 6.70 10.53 1.79
N LEU A 208 7.75 10.55 0.97
CA LEU A 208 7.73 10.16 -0.43
C LEU A 208 8.48 8.85 -0.62
N GLY A 209 8.05 8.04 -1.58
CA GLY A 209 8.74 6.84 -2.02
C GLY A 209 8.06 6.21 -3.23
N VAL A 210 8.80 5.36 -3.94
CA VAL A 210 8.28 4.59 -5.07
C VAL A 210 8.64 3.12 -4.95
N ASP A 211 7.74 2.26 -5.41
CA ASP A 211 7.92 0.81 -5.46
C ASP A 211 7.45 0.26 -6.82
N GLY A 212 7.26 -1.06 -6.90
CA GLY A 212 6.85 -1.76 -8.12
C GLY A 212 5.49 -1.32 -8.68
N ILE A 213 4.56 -0.84 -7.85
CA ILE A 213 3.25 -0.35 -8.33
C ILE A 213 3.24 1.17 -8.58
N SER A 214 4.07 1.93 -7.85
CA SER A 214 4.12 3.40 -7.97
C SER A 214 4.94 3.85 -9.16
N SER A 215 6.09 3.22 -9.40
CA SER A 215 7.01 3.63 -10.46
C SER A 215 6.42 3.52 -11.88
N PRO A 216 5.62 2.51 -12.26
CA PRO A 216 4.97 2.49 -13.57
C PRO A 216 3.89 3.57 -13.69
N MET A 217 3.18 3.89 -12.61
CA MET A 217 2.15 4.94 -12.61
C MET A 217 2.76 6.34 -12.75
N VAL A 218 3.90 6.58 -12.11
CA VAL A 218 4.70 7.79 -12.30
C VAL A 218 5.15 7.91 -13.77
N LEU A 219 5.69 6.83 -14.35
CA LEU A 219 6.12 6.82 -15.75
C LEU A 219 4.94 7.07 -16.72
N LEU A 220 3.81 6.39 -16.50
CA LEU A 220 2.59 6.58 -17.30
C LEU A 220 2.12 8.04 -17.27
N THR A 221 2.13 8.65 -16.08
CA THR A 221 1.75 10.06 -15.89
C THR A 221 2.75 11.00 -16.57
N GLY A 222 4.04 10.66 -16.55
CA GLY A 222 5.09 11.36 -17.29
C GLY A 222 4.90 11.29 -18.81
N ILE A 223 4.51 10.13 -19.35
CA ILE A 223 4.28 9.91 -20.79
C ILE A 223 3.03 10.66 -21.27
N LEU A 224 1.95 10.63 -20.50
CA LEU A 224 0.69 11.25 -20.90
C LEU A 224 0.72 12.79 -20.81
N GLY A 225 1.55 13.37 -19.95
CA GLY A 225 1.75 14.83 -19.85
C GLY A 225 2.00 15.53 -21.19
N PRO A 226 3.12 15.25 -21.89
CA PRO A 226 3.45 15.90 -23.15
C PRO A 226 2.46 15.56 -24.26
N LEU A 227 1.96 14.32 -24.33
CA LEU A 227 0.94 13.94 -25.30
C LEU A 227 -0.32 14.78 -25.12
N THR A 228 -0.77 14.96 -23.88
CA THR A 228 -1.94 15.79 -23.55
C THR A 228 -1.73 17.24 -23.99
N VAL A 229 -0.54 17.80 -23.76
CA VAL A 229 -0.21 19.17 -24.20
C VAL A 229 -0.19 19.29 -25.73
N LEU A 230 0.38 18.31 -26.44
CA LEU A 230 0.42 18.28 -27.90
C LEU A 230 -0.98 18.14 -28.52
N PHE A 231 -1.84 17.30 -27.95
CA PHE A 231 -3.24 17.18 -28.41
C PHE A 231 -4.05 18.45 -28.13
N ALA A 232 -3.69 19.20 -27.10
CA ALA A 232 -4.36 20.45 -26.75
C ALA A 232 -3.68 21.70 -27.36
N TRP A 233 -2.74 21.52 -28.29
CA TRP A 233 -1.87 22.61 -28.76
C TRP A 233 -2.65 23.81 -29.31
N GLU A 234 -3.78 23.56 -29.96
CA GLU A 234 -4.61 24.58 -30.58
C GLU A 234 -5.57 25.28 -29.61
N GLU A 235 -5.61 24.92 -28.33
CA GLU A 235 -6.51 25.54 -27.35
C GLU A 235 -6.20 27.03 -27.14
N THR A 236 -7.13 27.90 -27.54
CA THR A 236 -6.95 29.38 -27.54
C THR A 236 -7.71 30.07 -26.42
N LYS A 237 -8.69 29.40 -25.80
CA LYS A 237 -9.51 29.98 -24.73
C LYS A 237 -8.72 29.96 -23.42
N ARG A 238 -8.28 31.13 -22.95
CA ARG A 238 -7.56 31.30 -21.67
C ARG A 238 -6.39 30.29 -21.52
N PRO A 239 -5.42 30.26 -22.46
CA PRO A 239 -4.41 29.20 -22.55
C PRO A 239 -3.57 29.08 -21.27
N ALA A 240 -3.21 30.21 -20.65
CA ALA A 240 -2.50 30.23 -19.37
C ALA A 240 -3.22 29.44 -18.27
N LEU A 241 -4.54 29.64 -18.13
CA LEU A 241 -5.32 28.91 -17.15
C LEU A 241 -5.44 27.44 -17.54
N PHE A 242 -5.75 27.14 -18.80
CA PHE A 242 -5.90 25.77 -19.29
C PHE A 242 -4.65 24.92 -19.04
N PHE A 243 -3.49 25.36 -19.55
CA PHE A 243 -2.23 24.62 -19.42
C PHE A 243 -1.72 24.61 -17.99
N GLY A 244 -1.93 25.69 -17.23
CA GLY A 244 -1.62 25.69 -15.80
C GLY A 244 -2.45 24.65 -15.03
N LEU A 245 -3.75 24.52 -15.30
CA LEU A 245 -4.58 23.49 -14.68
C LEU A 245 -4.17 22.07 -15.09
N LEU A 246 -3.72 21.85 -16.34
CA LEU A 246 -3.17 20.55 -16.75
C LEU A 246 -1.89 20.18 -15.98
N LEU A 247 -0.98 21.14 -15.78
CA LEU A 247 0.24 20.92 -15.00
C LEU A 247 -0.04 20.72 -13.50
N LEU A 248 -1.00 21.47 -12.95
CA LEU A 248 -1.47 21.28 -11.58
C LEU A 248 -2.12 19.90 -11.40
N LEU A 249 -2.93 19.47 -12.38
CA LEU A 249 -3.51 18.13 -12.40
C LEU A 249 -2.42 17.05 -12.45
N GLN A 250 -1.40 17.22 -13.29
CA GLN A 250 -0.25 16.31 -13.37
C GLN A 250 0.50 16.23 -12.03
N THR A 251 0.77 17.36 -11.40
CA THR A 251 1.40 17.43 -10.06
C THR A 251 0.60 16.64 -9.04
N ALA A 252 -0.72 16.86 -9.00
CA ALA A 252 -1.59 16.21 -8.03
C ALA A 252 -1.65 14.69 -8.23
N MET A 253 -1.76 14.23 -9.48
CA MET A 253 -1.75 12.80 -9.79
C MET A 253 -0.42 12.13 -9.44
N LEU A 254 0.71 12.78 -9.76
CA LEU A 254 2.03 12.30 -9.34
C LEU A 254 2.12 12.21 -7.82
N GLY A 255 1.65 13.23 -7.10
CA GLY A 255 1.62 13.27 -5.64
C GLY A 255 0.90 12.08 -5.00
N VAL A 256 -0.24 11.67 -5.55
CA VAL A 256 -0.96 10.46 -5.09
C VAL A 256 -0.10 9.20 -5.22
N PHE A 257 0.67 9.06 -6.29
CA PHE A 257 1.47 7.85 -6.53
C PHE A 257 2.77 7.78 -5.74
N VAL A 258 3.32 8.92 -5.29
CA VAL A 258 4.62 8.95 -4.60
C VAL A 258 4.51 9.13 -3.10
N THR A 259 3.33 9.49 -2.58
CA THR A 259 3.16 9.78 -1.16
C THR A 259 2.86 8.51 -0.36
N LEU A 260 3.51 8.35 0.80
CA LEU A 260 3.37 7.24 1.75
C LEU A 260 2.84 7.70 3.12
N ASP A 261 2.21 8.87 3.17
CA ASP A 261 1.52 9.44 4.34
C ASP A 261 0.02 9.60 4.00
N TYR A 262 -0.88 9.06 4.82
CA TYR A 262 -2.32 9.06 4.56
C TYR A 262 -2.92 10.46 4.46
N PHE A 263 -2.44 11.42 5.26
CA PHE A 263 -2.95 12.79 5.23
C PHE A 263 -2.52 13.49 3.95
N VAL A 264 -1.23 13.38 3.58
CA VAL A 264 -0.70 14.00 2.36
C VAL A 264 -1.25 13.30 1.11
N PHE A 265 -1.48 11.98 1.17
CA PHE A 265 -2.16 11.22 0.12
C PHE A 265 -3.57 11.78 -0.11
N TYR A 266 -4.35 11.99 0.96
CA TYR A 266 -5.66 12.61 0.89
C TYR A 266 -5.61 14.02 0.31
N LEU A 267 -4.62 14.83 0.70
CA LEU A 267 -4.43 16.17 0.17
C LEU A 267 -4.25 16.13 -1.36
N PHE A 268 -3.33 15.33 -1.88
CA PHE A 268 -3.15 15.21 -3.33
C PHE A 268 -4.39 14.64 -4.03
N TRP A 269 -5.06 13.66 -3.41
CA TRP A 269 -6.30 13.08 -3.90
C TRP A 269 -7.40 14.12 -4.14
N GLU A 270 -7.56 15.05 -3.19
CA GLU A 270 -8.51 16.16 -3.28
C GLU A 270 -8.05 17.24 -4.26
N VAL A 271 -6.75 17.56 -4.27
CA VAL A 271 -6.19 18.55 -5.20
C VAL A 271 -6.40 18.11 -6.65
N VAL A 272 -6.42 16.81 -6.97
CA VAL A 272 -6.75 16.32 -8.33
C VAL A 272 -8.15 16.79 -8.79
N LEU A 273 -9.13 16.91 -7.88
CA LEU A 273 -10.50 17.30 -8.23
C LEU A 273 -10.61 18.74 -8.72
N ILE A 274 -9.83 19.65 -8.14
CA ILE A 274 -9.91 21.10 -8.41
C ILE A 274 -9.60 21.43 -9.88
N PRO A 275 -8.43 21.08 -10.45
CA PRO A 275 -8.14 21.39 -11.83
C PRO A 275 -9.03 20.61 -12.79
N MET A 276 -9.39 19.36 -12.49
CA MET A 276 -10.28 18.59 -13.35
C MET A 276 -11.68 19.21 -13.42
N PHE A 277 -12.22 19.65 -12.28
CA PHE A 277 -13.50 20.38 -12.22
C PHE A 277 -13.48 21.60 -13.14
N PHE A 278 -12.45 22.44 -13.04
CA PHE A 278 -12.35 23.65 -13.87
C PHE A 278 -12.12 23.34 -15.35
N LEU A 279 -11.33 22.31 -15.67
CA LEU A 279 -11.11 21.86 -17.05
C LEU A 279 -12.44 21.46 -17.71
N ILE A 280 -13.27 20.66 -17.03
CA ILE A 280 -14.61 20.32 -17.51
C ILE A 280 -15.49 21.58 -17.56
N ALA A 281 -15.64 22.30 -16.45
CA ALA A 281 -16.62 23.39 -16.32
C ALA A 281 -16.41 24.55 -17.31
N ILE A 282 -15.15 24.82 -17.71
CA ILE A 282 -14.81 25.96 -18.57
C ILE A 282 -14.62 25.52 -20.04
N TRP A 283 -13.97 24.38 -20.31
CA TRP A 283 -13.62 23.94 -21.67
C TRP A 283 -14.40 22.73 -22.17
N GLY A 284 -15.28 22.17 -21.34
CA GLY A 284 -16.10 21.05 -21.74
C GLY A 284 -17.18 21.37 -22.77
N GLY A 285 -17.97 20.35 -23.09
CA GLY A 285 -19.09 20.38 -24.03
C GLY A 285 -20.34 21.14 -23.54
N PRO A 286 -21.52 20.88 -24.16
CA PRO A 286 -22.76 21.59 -23.86
C PRO A 286 -23.26 21.40 -22.42
N ALA A 287 -23.19 20.18 -21.86
CA ALA A 287 -23.65 19.87 -20.51
C ALA A 287 -22.56 19.95 -19.44
N ARG A 288 -21.39 20.53 -19.78
CA ARG A 288 -20.20 20.61 -18.91
C ARG A 288 -20.41 21.06 -17.48
N ARG A 289 -21.36 21.96 -17.21
CA ARG A 289 -21.64 22.42 -15.84
C ARG A 289 -22.24 21.29 -15.00
N TYR A 290 -23.23 20.60 -15.55
CA TYR A 290 -23.86 19.46 -14.89
C TYR A 290 -22.82 18.35 -14.66
N ALA A 291 -22.05 18.00 -15.69
CA ALA A 291 -21.01 16.98 -15.58
C ALA A 291 -19.93 17.33 -14.55
N ALA A 292 -19.44 18.59 -14.54
CA ALA A 292 -18.43 19.03 -13.58
C ALA A 292 -18.94 18.98 -12.13
N TYR A 293 -20.15 19.48 -11.86
CA TYR A 293 -20.74 19.41 -10.52
C TYR A 293 -21.01 17.97 -10.08
N LYS A 294 -21.58 17.15 -10.97
CA LYS A 294 -21.83 15.73 -10.68
C LYS A 294 -20.53 15.03 -10.34
N PHE A 295 -19.51 15.15 -11.19
CA PHE A 295 -18.17 14.61 -10.95
C PHE A 295 -17.60 15.03 -9.59
N PHE A 296 -17.62 16.34 -9.30
CA PHE A 296 -17.05 16.87 -8.06
C PHE A 296 -17.82 16.37 -6.84
N ILE A 297 -19.13 16.57 -6.77
CA ILE A 297 -19.94 16.19 -5.61
C ILE A 297 -19.88 14.69 -5.37
N TYR A 298 -19.96 13.88 -6.43
CA TYR A 298 -19.97 12.43 -6.33
C TYR A 298 -18.65 11.89 -5.78
N THR A 299 -17.52 12.36 -6.31
CA THR A 299 -16.20 11.89 -5.88
C THR A 299 -15.73 12.50 -4.56
N PHE A 300 -16.08 13.76 -4.28
CA PHE A 300 -15.79 14.45 -3.02
C PHE A 300 -16.56 13.84 -1.84
N THR A 301 -17.85 13.54 -2.03
CA THR A 301 -18.66 12.94 -0.94
C THR A 301 -18.10 11.59 -0.53
N ALA A 302 -17.67 10.78 -1.49
CA ALA A 302 -17.06 9.48 -1.24
C ALA A 302 -15.69 9.61 -0.55
N SER A 303 -14.89 10.61 -0.91
CA SER A 303 -13.58 10.82 -0.30
C SER A 303 -13.66 11.31 1.14
N LEU A 304 -14.72 12.02 1.54
CA LEU A 304 -14.97 12.34 2.95
C LEU A 304 -15.15 11.08 3.81
N VAL A 305 -15.82 10.05 3.29
CA VAL A 305 -15.94 8.76 3.99
C VAL A 305 -14.58 8.08 4.11
N MET A 306 -13.78 8.13 3.05
CA MET A 306 -12.39 7.63 3.07
C MET A 306 -11.52 8.38 4.08
N LEU A 307 -11.69 9.70 4.23
CA LEU A 307 -10.99 10.49 5.24
C LEU A 307 -11.30 10.00 6.66
N VAL A 308 -12.56 9.65 6.95
CA VAL A 308 -12.92 9.02 8.23
C VAL A 308 -12.15 7.71 8.44
N GLY A 309 -11.97 6.90 7.38
CA GLY A 309 -11.14 5.70 7.42
C GLY A 309 -9.67 5.98 7.74
N PHE A 310 -9.06 6.99 7.12
CA PHE A 310 -7.69 7.41 7.43
C PHE A 310 -7.54 7.92 8.86
N MET A 311 -8.51 8.70 9.36
CA MET A 311 -8.51 9.16 10.75
C MET A 311 -8.67 8.00 11.73
N ALA A 312 -9.53 7.02 11.42
CA ALA A 312 -9.69 5.82 12.23
C ALA A 312 -8.38 5.03 12.34
N LEU A 313 -7.68 4.83 11.23
CA LEU A 313 -6.35 4.18 11.21
C LEU A 313 -5.33 4.95 12.06
N TYR A 314 -5.30 6.28 11.94
CA TYR A 314 -4.41 7.13 12.73
C TYR A 314 -4.61 6.92 14.23
N PHE A 315 -5.87 6.97 14.71
CA PHE A 315 -6.17 6.80 16.14
C PHE A 315 -5.98 5.38 16.64
N GLU A 316 -6.41 4.37 15.87
CA GLU A 316 -6.32 2.96 16.28
C GLU A 316 -4.88 2.46 16.31
N SER A 317 -4.02 2.93 15.40
CA SER A 317 -2.61 2.52 15.36
C SER A 317 -1.84 2.88 16.63
N GLY A 318 -2.25 3.93 17.36
CA GLY A 318 -1.50 4.48 18.48
C GLY A 318 -0.14 5.09 18.12
N ALA A 319 0.30 5.00 16.85
CA ALA A 319 1.61 5.42 16.37
C ALA A 319 1.80 6.95 16.36
N GLN A 320 0.71 7.72 16.52
CA GLN A 320 0.70 9.18 16.42
C GLN A 320 1.37 9.67 15.12
N SER A 321 1.16 8.94 14.02
CA SER A 321 1.76 9.19 12.70
C SER A 321 0.79 8.83 11.59
N PHE A 322 0.77 9.63 10.52
CA PHE A 322 0.03 9.33 9.29
C PHE A 322 0.84 8.50 8.28
N SER A 323 2.08 8.13 8.61
CA SER A 323 2.89 7.23 7.79
C SER A 323 2.17 5.89 7.57
N MET A 324 1.94 5.54 6.30
CA MET A 324 1.35 4.26 5.92
C MET A 324 2.22 3.09 6.38
N ILE A 325 3.55 3.29 6.40
CA ILE A 325 4.52 2.28 6.85
C ILE A 325 4.38 2.05 8.36
N GLU A 326 4.32 3.12 9.16
CA GLU A 326 4.20 3.00 10.62
C GLU A 326 2.85 2.43 11.05
N ILE A 327 1.75 2.86 10.41
CA ILE A 327 0.43 2.29 10.67
C ILE A 327 0.38 0.80 10.30
N ALA A 328 0.99 0.41 9.17
CA ALA A 328 1.06 -0.99 8.76
C ALA A 328 1.77 -1.88 9.79
N LYS A 329 2.84 -1.39 10.44
CA LYS A 329 3.52 -2.13 11.52
C LYS A 329 2.63 -2.44 12.72
N HIS A 330 1.60 -1.63 12.97
CA HIS A 330 0.65 -1.82 14.08
C HIS A 330 -0.60 -2.60 13.65
N SER A 331 -0.74 -2.95 12.37
CA SER A 331 -1.97 -3.52 11.82
C SER A 331 -2.35 -4.90 12.37
N SER A 332 -1.38 -5.70 12.83
CA SER A 332 -1.62 -7.01 13.47
C SER A 332 -2.42 -6.90 14.78
N SER A 333 -2.37 -5.72 15.43
CA SER A 333 -3.13 -5.46 16.66
C SER A 333 -4.58 -5.05 16.42
N PHE A 334 -4.97 -4.76 15.17
CA PHE A 334 -6.32 -4.28 14.87
C PHE A 334 -7.36 -5.38 14.99
N ALA A 335 -8.40 -5.13 15.78
CA ALA A 335 -9.52 -6.04 15.90
C ALA A 335 -10.17 -6.31 14.52
N PRO A 336 -10.57 -7.56 14.21
CA PRO A 336 -11.17 -7.88 12.91
C PRO A 336 -12.41 -7.06 12.56
N ALA A 337 -13.19 -6.65 13.56
CA ALA A 337 -14.34 -5.78 13.37
C ALA A 337 -13.93 -4.38 12.92
N PHE A 338 -12.87 -3.81 13.51
CA PHE A 338 -12.32 -2.53 13.11
C PHE A 338 -11.81 -2.57 11.66
N GLN A 339 -11.02 -3.59 11.33
CA GLN A 339 -10.47 -3.76 9.97
C GLN A 339 -11.58 -3.77 8.90
N LYS A 340 -12.71 -4.47 9.14
CA LYS A 340 -13.84 -4.51 8.21
C LYS A 340 -14.48 -3.14 7.98
N TRP A 341 -14.69 -2.36 9.05
CA TRP A 341 -15.32 -1.04 8.94
C TRP A 341 -14.39 0.00 8.33
N VAL A 342 -13.11 -0.02 8.71
CA VAL A 342 -12.10 0.83 8.07
C VAL A 342 -11.97 0.48 6.59
N PHE A 343 -11.89 -0.80 6.24
CA PHE A 343 -11.83 -1.24 4.86
C PHE A 343 -13.07 -0.77 4.09
N ALA A 344 -14.27 -0.92 4.65
CA ALA A 344 -15.50 -0.43 4.01
C ALA A 344 -15.47 1.09 3.76
N ALA A 345 -15.00 1.88 4.73
CA ALA A 345 -14.88 3.33 4.59
C ALA A 345 -13.89 3.73 3.49
N LEU A 346 -12.72 3.09 3.46
CA LEU A 346 -11.70 3.31 2.41
C LEU A 346 -12.20 2.85 1.04
N PHE A 347 -12.82 1.67 1.00
CA PHE A 347 -13.35 1.06 -0.21
C PHE A 347 -14.38 1.97 -0.87
N VAL A 348 -15.28 2.62 -0.13
CA VAL A 348 -16.25 3.55 -0.72
C VAL A 348 -15.57 4.69 -1.50
N GLY A 349 -14.54 5.32 -0.92
CA GLY A 349 -13.79 6.38 -1.59
C GLY A 349 -13.09 5.90 -2.86
N PHE A 350 -12.40 4.76 -2.77
CA PHE A 350 -11.68 4.18 -3.90
C PHE A 350 -12.63 3.65 -4.98
N ALA A 351 -13.70 2.95 -4.60
CA ALA A 351 -14.73 2.38 -5.47
C ALA A 351 -15.38 3.42 -6.38
N VAL A 352 -15.71 4.58 -5.81
CA VAL A 352 -16.29 5.70 -6.55
C VAL A 352 -15.30 6.25 -7.57
N LYS A 353 -14.02 6.35 -7.23
CA LYS A 353 -12.97 6.82 -8.15
C LYS A 353 -12.56 5.77 -9.21
N MET A 354 -12.74 4.47 -8.91
CA MET A 354 -12.54 3.30 -9.79
C MET A 354 -13.73 3.00 -10.73
N PRO A 355 -14.68 3.91 -10.85
CA PRO A 355 -16.09 3.68 -11.19
C PRO A 355 -16.57 2.21 -11.22
N ILE A 356 -16.60 1.53 -10.06
CA ILE A 356 -17.19 0.18 -9.98
C ILE A 356 -18.73 0.25 -10.00
N VAL A 357 -19.44 -0.81 -10.41
CA VAL A 357 -20.90 -0.89 -10.21
C VAL A 357 -21.21 -1.00 -8.71
N PRO A 358 -22.13 -0.20 -8.14
CA PRO A 358 -23.05 0.78 -8.77
C PRO A 358 -22.56 2.25 -8.79
N PHE A 359 -21.33 2.52 -8.35
CA PHE A 359 -20.73 3.84 -8.12
C PHE A 359 -20.12 4.55 -9.36
N HIS A 360 -20.55 4.22 -10.58
CA HIS A 360 -19.90 4.65 -11.82
C HIS A 360 -20.61 5.78 -12.58
N THR A 361 -21.80 6.22 -12.14
CA THR A 361 -22.68 7.06 -12.98
C THR A 361 -22.12 8.45 -13.27
N TRP A 362 -21.15 8.94 -12.50
CA TRP A 362 -20.47 10.20 -12.79
C TRP A 362 -19.54 10.11 -14.00
N LEU A 363 -19.02 8.90 -14.30
CA LEU A 363 -17.96 8.68 -15.27
C LEU A 363 -18.40 8.97 -16.72
N PRO A 364 -19.55 8.46 -17.22
CA PRO A 364 -19.98 8.72 -18.60
C PRO A 364 -20.17 10.22 -18.86
N ASP A 365 -20.83 10.92 -17.94
CA ASP A 365 -21.07 12.36 -18.06
C ASP A 365 -19.75 13.15 -18.06
N ALA A 366 -18.82 12.79 -17.18
CA ALA A 366 -17.52 13.45 -17.09
C ALA A 366 -16.68 13.25 -18.35
N HIS A 367 -16.66 12.04 -18.93
CA HIS A 367 -15.88 11.75 -20.14
C HIS A 367 -16.46 12.37 -21.40
N VAL A 368 -17.79 12.34 -21.56
CA VAL A 368 -18.46 12.93 -22.72
C VAL A 368 -18.26 14.45 -22.75
N GLU A 369 -18.29 15.08 -21.57
CA GLU A 369 -18.23 16.54 -21.48
C GLU A 369 -16.83 17.10 -21.29
N ALA A 370 -15.83 16.33 -20.86
CA ALA A 370 -14.48 16.85 -20.68
C ALA A 370 -13.83 17.25 -22.02
N PRO A 371 -13.00 18.32 -22.05
CA PRO A 371 -12.18 18.60 -23.23
C PRO A 371 -11.23 17.42 -23.52
N THR A 372 -10.79 17.26 -24.77
CA THR A 372 -9.93 16.13 -25.20
C THR A 372 -8.75 15.89 -24.25
N ALA A 373 -8.04 16.96 -23.86
CA ALA A 373 -6.93 16.89 -22.91
C ALA A 373 -7.34 16.37 -21.53
N GLY A 374 -8.50 16.83 -21.04
CA GLY A 374 -9.08 16.37 -19.78
C GLY A 374 -9.47 14.89 -19.86
N SER A 375 -10.07 14.44 -20.96
CA SER A 375 -10.42 13.03 -21.17
C SER A 375 -9.21 12.11 -21.23
N ILE A 376 -8.11 12.54 -21.87
CA ILE A 376 -6.84 11.78 -21.87
C ILE A 376 -6.33 11.56 -20.44
N MET A 377 -6.26 12.63 -19.64
CA MET A 377 -5.80 12.52 -18.25
C MET A 377 -6.77 11.74 -17.36
N LEU A 378 -8.08 11.94 -17.55
CA LEU A 378 -9.11 11.26 -16.77
C LEU A 378 -9.06 9.74 -17.02
N ALA A 379 -9.10 9.31 -18.28
CA ALA A 379 -9.07 7.89 -18.61
C ALA A 379 -7.68 7.28 -18.36
N GLY A 380 -6.64 8.02 -18.72
CA GLY A 380 -5.25 7.58 -18.74
C GLY A 380 -4.67 7.38 -17.34
N VAL A 381 -4.93 8.30 -16.41
CA VAL A 381 -4.32 8.29 -15.07
C VAL A 381 -5.35 8.34 -13.95
N MET A 382 -6.34 9.22 -14.04
CA MET A 382 -7.23 9.51 -12.90
C MET A 382 -8.01 8.28 -12.41
N LEU A 383 -8.45 7.40 -13.31
CA LEU A 383 -9.13 6.16 -12.94
C LEU A 383 -8.19 5.15 -12.24
N LYS A 384 -6.88 5.22 -12.53
CA LYS A 384 -5.88 4.33 -11.90
C LYS A 384 -5.62 4.73 -10.45
N LEU A 385 -5.85 6.00 -10.09
CA LEU A 385 -5.74 6.47 -8.71
C LEU A 385 -6.64 5.66 -7.77
N GLY A 386 -7.85 5.30 -8.21
CA GLY A 386 -8.77 4.50 -7.41
C GLY A 386 -8.22 3.13 -7.06
N LEU A 387 -7.74 2.38 -8.06
CA LEU A 387 -7.19 1.05 -7.84
C LEU A 387 -5.85 1.10 -7.12
N TYR A 388 -4.99 2.07 -7.48
CA TYR A 388 -3.75 2.33 -6.77
C TYR A 388 -3.99 2.59 -5.28
N GLY A 389 -4.95 3.47 -4.96
CA GLY A 389 -5.34 3.77 -3.59
C GLY A 389 -5.87 2.54 -2.85
N LEU A 390 -6.73 1.74 -3.48
CA LEU A 390 -7.21 0.50 -2.88
C LEU A 390 -6.04 -0.45 -2.54
N MET A 391 -5.12 -0.65 -3.49
CA MET A 391 -3.97 -1.54 -3.30
C MET A 391 -2.97 -1.03 -2.27
N ARG A 392 -2.67 0.28 -2.27
CA ARG A 392 -1.68 0.90 -1.39
C ARG A 392 -2.19 1.10 0.03
N ALA A 393 -3.40 1.63 0.16
CA ALA A 393 -3.89 2.26 1.39
C ALA A 393 -4.93 1.40 2.13
N ALA A 394 -5.64 0.48 1.46
CA ALA A 394 -6.66 -0.36 2.08
C ALA A 394 -6.22 -1.82 2.28
N LEU A 395 -5.18 -2.27 1.59
CA LEU A 395 -4.58 -3.59 1.78
C LEU A 395 -3.27 -3.47 2.56
N ALA A 396 -2.93 -4.53 3.31
CA ALA A 396 -1.62 -4.59 3.95
C ALA A 396 -0.52 -4.53 2.87
N PRO A 397 0.59 -3.81 3.11
CA PRO A 397 1.71 -3.77 2.19
C PRO A 397 2.25 -5.20 1.96
N LEU A 398 2.42 -5.56 0.68
CA LEU A 398 2.97 -6.84 0.22
C LEU A 398 4.45 -6.98 0.55
#